data_AF-A0A7W0LN91-F1
#
_entry.id   AF-A0A7W0LN91-F1
#
_cell.length_a   1.000
_cell.length_b   1.000
_cell.length_c   1.000
_cell.angle_alpha   90.00
_cell.angle_beta   90.00
_cell.angle_gamma   90.00
#
_symmetry.space_group_name_H-M   'P 1'
#
loop_
_entity.id
_entity.type
_entity.pdbx_description
1 polymer ?
#
loop_
_entity_poly.entity_id
_entity_poly.type
_entity_poly.pdbx_seq_one_letter_code
_entity_poly.pdbx_strand_id
1 'polypeptide(L)'
;MATVDSTRESAPPAAGSAAVYTNRELSWLDFNDRVLQLAEDGDMPLFERLKFLAIYASNLDEFFMVRVAGVHDQVDAGIETAGPDGHTPSQVIDEIAAGVDKLGARHSEAFRALREEGLEDQGIRIVACSECDANVLEELDRIFEEQIYPVLTPLGVGPGRPFPYISNLSLSLAVWLRDPVTDVEGFARVKVPKEVLPRFVRVLEDTFVPLEDVIARHLDELFPGMEVLRHDVFRVTRDADFTISDEADDLVKAVEDELRRRRFGEVVRLEVADSMEPDLRARLVEWLELEERQVYDVQGPLDLTDLWQIYGLERHADLRETPWTPVTPSPFKVDEGEEADIFAEMRKRDLLVHHPYDSFTASVERFIQQATEDPDVLAIKLTVYRTSGDSSLVPALIDAAERGKQAVCLVELKARFDERRNITWARALEEAGAHVVHGLPGLKTHMKAGLVVRREGNGVQHYVHVGTGNYHAKTARLYEDFGLFTTDPAITADVADLFNTLTGYSRPQSFRKGLVAPEYLRTSIIEEIEETVDAHSRGEHARIRL
;
A
#
# COMPACT_ATOMS: atom_id res chain seq x y z
N MET A 1 -19.89 -47.25 39.74
CA MET A 1 -18.64 -46.56 40.12
C MET A 1 -17.89 -46.27 38.83
N ALA A 2 -18.26 -45.17 38.16
CA ALA A 2 -17.61 -44.69 36.95
C ALA A 2 -16.87 -43.41 37.36
N THR A 3 -15.54 -43.48 37.34
CA THR A 3 -14.65 -42.36 37.60
C THR A 3 -14.79 -41.36 36.45
N VAL A 4 -15.34 -40.19 36.77
CA VAL A 4 -15.31 -39.01 35.90
C VAL A 4 -13.86 -38.57 35.85
N ASP A 5 -13.24 -38.71 34.67
CA ASP A 5 -11.92 -38.21 34.39
C ASP A 5 -12.00 -36.68 34.37
N SER A 6 -11.45 -36.05 35.41
CA SER A 6 -11.35 -34.59 35.47
C SER A 6 -10.32 -34.17 34.44
N THR A 7 -10.78 -33.66 33.30
CA THR A 7 -9.96 -32.88 32.37
C THR A 7 -9.30 -31.76 33.16
N ARG A 8 -8.01 -31.93 33.48
CA ARG A 8 -7.16 -30.86 33.99
C ARG A 8 -7.08 -29.81 32.89
N GLU A 9 -7.81 -28.70 33.04
CA GLU A 9 -7.44 -27.46 32.37
C GLU A 9 -5.97 -27.19 32.69
N SER A 10 -5.12 -27.25 31.66
CA SER A 10 -3.73 -26.85 31.77
C SER A 10 -3.67 -25.42 32.26
N ALA A 11 -2.84 -25.15 33.27
CA ALA A 11 -2.60 -23.79 33.74
C ALA A 11 -2.23 -22.89 32.55
N PRO A 12 -2.74 -21.64 32.50
CA PRO A 12 -2.42 -20.74 31.41
C PRO A 12 -0.89 -20.59 31.28
N PRO A 13 -0.35 -20.57 30.05
CA PRO A 13 1.07 -20.43 29.82
C PRO A 13 1.63 -19.21 30.57
N ALA A 14 2.85 -19.33 31.09
CA ALA A 14 3.49 -18.26 31.84
C ALA A 14 3.62 -17.00 30.99
N ALA A 15 3.37 -15.83 31.60
CA ALA A 15 3.60 -14.54 30.97
C ALA A 15 5.06 -14.46 30.48
N GLY A 16 5.26 -14.15 29.20
CA GLY A 16 6.58 -14.11 28.55
C GLY A 16 7.04 -15.43 27.93
N SER A 17 6.21 -16.49 27.91
CA SER A 17 6.50 -17.71 27.13
C SER A 17 6.20 -17.52 25.64
N ALA A 18 6.97 -18.16 24.77
CA ALA A 18 6.76 -18.11 23.31
C ALA A 18 5.32 -18.47 22.90
N ALA A 19 4.68 -19.39 23.63
CA ALA A 19 3.34 -19.89 23.33
C ALA A 19 2.21 -18.85 23.49
N VAL A 20 2.46 -17.66 24.05
CA VAL A 20 1.45 -16.59 24.16
C VAL A 20 1.58 -15.51 23.08
N TYR A 21 2.60 -15.57 22.24
CA TYR A 21 2.82 -14.63 21.16
C TYR A 21 2.62 -15.29 19.80
N THR A 22 2.12 -14.53 18.84
CA THR A 22 2.05 -14.91 17.43
C THR A 22 3.13 -14.16 16.68
N ASN A 23 3.82 -14.83 15.76
CA ASN A 23 4.76 -14.16 14.88
C ASN A 23 4.04 -13.13 14.01
N ARG A 24 4.61 -11.94 13.90
CA ARG A 24 3.98 -10.79 13.24
C ARG A 24 3.86 -11.00 11.72
N GLU A 25 4.83 -11.64 11.10
CA GLU A 25 4.88 -11.91 9.66
C GLU A 25 3.91 -13.03 9.30
N LEU A 26 3.83 -14.09 10.11
CA LEU A 26 2.84 -15.16 9.94
C LEU A 26 1.41 -14.65 10.18
N SER A 27 1.20 -13.83 11.21
CA SER A 27 -0.11 -13.18 11.43
C SER A 27 -0.50 -12.25 10.26
N TRP A 28 0.46 -11.68 9.53
CA TRP A 28 0.16 -10.92 8.32
C TRP A 28 -0.29 -11.84 7.17
N LEU A 29 0.28 -13.04 7.04
CA LEU A 29 -0.21 -14.03 6.07
C LEU A 29 -1.65 -14.45 6.38
N ASP A 30 -2.01 -14.64 7.65
CA ASP A 30 -3.40 -14.91 8.05
C ASP A 30 -4.35 -13.75 7.67
N PHE A 31 -3.88 -12.51 7.80
CA PHE A 31 -4.63 -11.35 7.31
C PHE A 31 -4.84 -11.40 5.79
N ASN A 32 -3.80 -11.69 5.02
CA ASN A 32 -3.93 -11.74 3.56
C ASN A 32 -4.72 -12.99 3.10
N ASP A 33 -4.70 -14.09 3.86
CA ASP A 33 -5.63 -15.20 3.68
C ASP A 33 -7.09 -14.74 3.84
N ARG A 34 -7.39 -13.88 4.82
CA ARG A 34 -8.74 -13.30 4.95
C ARG A 34 -9.13 -12.45 3.74
N VAL A 35 -8.19 -11.77 3.10
CA VAL A 35 -8.43 -11.06 1.83
C VAL A 35 -8.72 -12.06 0.69
N LEU A 36 -7.98 -13.17 0.62
CA LEU A 36 -8.22 -14.21 -0.38
C LEU A 36 -9.59 -14.89 -0.19
N GLN A 37 -10.01 -15.14 1.05
CA GLN A 37 -11.34 -15.67 1.36
C GLN A 37 -12.46 -14.78 0.82
N LEU A 38 -12.24 -13.47 0.68
CA LEU A 38 -13.18 -12.57 0.02
C LEU A 38 -13.21 -12.89 -1.49
N ALA A 39 -12.07 -13.02 -2.17
CA ALA A 39 -12.10 -13.43 -3.58
C ALA A 39 -12.79 -14.80 -3.83
N GLU A 40 -12.75 -15.70 -2.84
CA GLU A 40 -13.37 -17.02 -2.87
C GLU A 40 -14.87 -17.01 -2.50
N ASP A 41 -15.41 -15.91 -1.96
CA ASP A 41 -16.79 -15.82 -1.49
C ASP A 41 -17.77 -15.70 -2.67
N GLY A 42 -18.58 -16.74 -2.88
CA GLY A 42 -19.59 -16.79 -3.94
C GLY A 42 -20.79 -15.86 -3.74
N ASP A 43 -20.99 -15.32 -2.54
CA ASP A 43 -22.07 -14.36 -2.26
C ASP A 43 -21.69 -12.92 -2.69
N MET A 44 -20.41 -12.66 -2.97
CA MET A 44 -19.97 -11.35 -3.43
C MET A 44 -20.13 -11.16 -4.94
N PRO A 45 -20.37 -9.92 -5.40
CA PRO A 45 -20.41 -9.62 -6.82
C PRO A 45 -19.10 -9.98 -7.52
N LEU A 46 -19.22 -10.39 -8.78
CA LEU A 46 -18.12 -10.97 -9.55
C LEU A 46 -16.90 -10.05 -9.63
N PHE A 47 -17.11 -8.74 -9.86
CA PHE A 47 -16.00 -7.80 -9.93
C PHE A 47 -15.39 -7.51 -8.55
N GLU A 48 -16.12 -7.68 -7.46
CA GLU A 48 -15.54 -7.56 -6.12
C GLU A 48 -14.58 -8.72 -5.83
N ARG A 49 -14.91 -9.93 -6.25
CA ARG A 49 -14.00 -11.08 -6.15
C ARG A 49 -12.72 -10.84 -6.96
N LEU A 50 -12.85 -10.33 -8.18
CA LEU A 50 -11.73 -9.94 -9.04
C LEU A 50 -10.87 -8.83 -8.42
N LYS A 51 -11.51 -7.83 -7.79
CA LYS A 51 -10.86 -6.79 -7.00
C LYS A 51 -10.04 -7.39 -5.86
N PHE A 52 -10.59 -8.35 -5.11
CA PHE A 52 -9.88 -8.99 -4.00
C PHE A 52 -8.71 -9.89 -4.44
N LEU A 53 -8.80 -10.53 -5.61
CA LEU A 53 -7.64 -11.21 -6.22
C LEU A 53 -6.50 -10.23 -6.51
N ALA A 54 -6.82 -9.04 -7.01
CA ALA A 54 -5.84 -7.99 -7.29
C ALA A 54 -5.25 -7.39 -6.00
N ILE A 55 -6.10 -7.18 -4.97
CA ILE A 55 -5.67 -6.68 -3.65
C ILE A 55 -4.75 -7.69 -2.98
N TYR A 56 -5.10 -8.98 -2.98
CA TYR A 56 -4.26 -10.04 -2.42
C TYR A 56 -2.86 -10.03 -3.03
N ALA A 57 -2.76 -9.95 -4.36
CA ALA A 57 -1.49 -9.92 -5.07
C ALA A 57 -0.68 -8.65 -4.71
N SER A 58 -1.33 -7.48 -4.70
CA SER A 58 -0.67 -6.21 -4.36
C SER A 58 -0.20 -6.17 -2.91
N ASN A 59 -0.98 -6.72 -1.98
CA ASN A 59 -0.60 -6.85 -0.58
C ASN A 59 0.63 -7.75 -0.43
N LEU A 60 0.64 -8.88 -1.15
CA LEU A 60 1.74 -9.83 -1.09
C LEU A 60 3.03 -9.22 -1.66
N ASP A 61 2.94 -8.45 -2.74
CA ASP A 61 4.08 -7.68 -3.26
C ASP A 61 4.66 -6.75 -2.18
N GLU A 62 3.82 -5.96 -1.50
CA GLU A 62 4.28 -5.07 -0.42
C GLU A 62 4.89 -5.84 0.77
N PHE A 63 4.29 -6.97 1.12
CA PHE A 63 4.82 -7.84 2.18
C PHE A 63 6.23 -8.33 1.87
N PHE A 64 6.48 -8.80 0.66
CA PHE A 64 7.82 -9.23 0.26
C PHE A 64 8.81 -8.06 0.19
N MET A 65 8.40 -6.96 -0.44
CA MET A 65 9.24 -5.77 -0.60
C MET A 65 9.69 -5.12 0.71
N VAL A 66 8.96 -5.33 1.81
CA VAL A 66 9.20 -4.61 3.08
C VAL A 66 9.45 -5.55 4.24
N ARG A 67 8.53 -6.49 4.49
CA ARG A 67 8.59 -7.33 5.69
C ARG A 67 9.52 -8.51 5.49
N VAL A 68 9.35 -9.26 4.39
CA VAL A 68 10.22 -10.41 4.10
C VAL A 68 11.65 -9.95 3.83
N ALA A 69 11.82 -8.83 3.11
CA ALA A 69 13.13 -8.18 2.95
C ALA A 69 13.82 -7.91 4.30
N GLY A 70 13.12 -7.28 5.25
CA GLY A 70 13.69 -7.04 6.58
C GLY A 70 13.94 -8.31 7.42
N VAL A 71 13.36 -9.46 7.08
CA VAL A 71 13.71 -10.76 7.69
C VAL A 71 14.93 -11.37 6.99
N HIS A 72 15.05 -11.25 5.66
CA HIS A 72 16.26 -11.62 4.93
C HIS A 72 17.49 -10.86 5.43
N ASP A 73 17.38 -9.54 5.61
CA ASP A 73 18.46 -8.71 6.17
C ASP A 73 18.96 -9.23 7.53
N GLN A 74 18.06 -9.76 8.37
CA GLN A 74 18.43 -10.34 9.66
C GLN A 74 19.20 -11.65 9.49
N VAL A 75 18.79 -12.49 8.54
CA VAL A 75 19.50 -13.73 8.20
C VAL A 75 20.88 -13.43 7.64
N ASP A 76 21.00 -12.47 6.73
CA ASP A 76 22.27 -12.07 6.13
C ASP A 76 23.23 -11.42 7.15
N ALA A 77 22.68 -10.72 8.14
CA ALA A 77 23.42 -10.23 9.30
C ALA A 77 23.82 -11.34 10.30
N GLY A 78 23.42 -12.60 10.07
CA GLY A 78 23.73 -13.75 10.92
C GLY A 78 22.95 -13.77 12.24
N ILE A 79 21.76 -13.17 12.29
CA ILE A 79 20.92 -13.14 13.48
C ILE A 79 20.19 -14.48 13.62
N GLU A 80 20.63 -15.30 14.58
CA GLU A 80 19.99 -16.59 14.91
C GLU A 80 19.12 -16.52 16.18
N THR A 81 19.01 -15.35 16.82
CA THR A 81 18.27 -15.22 18.07
C THR A 81 16.77 -15.29 17.79
N ALA A 82 16.07 -16.18 18.49
CA ALA A 82 14.63 -16.30 18.39
C ALA A 82 13.90 -15.07 18.96
N GLY A 83 12.81 -14.68 18.30
CA GLY A 83 11.93 -13.62 18.76
C GLY A 83 11.13 -14.00 20.03
N PRO A 84 10.31 -13.08 20.55
CA PRO A 84 9.42 -13.36 21.69
C PRO A 84 8.44 -14.51 21.44
N ASP A 85 8.13 -14.79 20.18
CA ASP A 85 7.30 -15.89 19.68
C ASP A 85 8.05 -17.23 19.58
N GLY A 86 9.36 -17.26 19.85
CA GLY A 86 10.20 -18.45 19.78
C GLY A 86 10.74 -18.83 18.39
N HIS A 87 10.51 -18.03 17.35
CA HIS A 87 10.97 -18.32 15.98
C HIS A 87 12.27 -17.57 15.66
N THR A 88 13.20 -18.24 14.98
CA THR A 88 14.37 -17.57 14.39
C THR A 88 14.00 -16.96 13.03
N PRO A 89 14.74 -15.93 12.55
CA PRO A 89 14.47 -15.34 11.23
C PRO A 89 14.44 -16.36 10.09
N SER A 90 15.35 -17.34 10.08
CA SER A 90 15.34 -18.41 9.05
C SER A 90 14.08 -19.28 9.13
N GLN A 91 13.62 -19.63 10.34
CA GLN A 91 12.37 -20.39 10.50
C GLN A 91 11.17 -19.60 9.99
N VAL A 92 11.13 -18.29 10.26
CA VAL A 92 10.08 -17.40 9.76
C VAL A 92 10.06 -17.39 8.22
N ILE A 93 11.21 -17.32 7.55
CA ILE A 93 11.28 -17.39 6.08
C ILE A 93 10.74 -18.73 5.56
N ASP A 94 11.15 -19.85 6.16
CA ASP A 94 10.71 -21.18 5.74
C ASP A 94 9.18 -21.35 5.91
N GLU A 95 8.63 -20.84 7.01
CA GLU A 95 7.18 -20.87 7.28
C GLU A 95 6.40 -19.90 6.37
N ILE A 96 6.98 -18.74 6.05
CA ILE A 96 6.42 -17.83 5.05
C ILE A 96 6.37 -18.51 3.69
N ALA A 97 7.45 -19.15 3.25
CA ALA A 97 7.51 -19.83 1.96
C ALA A 97 6.40 -20.89 1.85
N ALA A 98 6.29 -21.76 2.86
CA ALA A 98 5.24 -22.79 2.91
C ALA A 98 3.82 -22.19 2.94
N GLY A 99 3.62 -21.08 3.67
CA GLY A 99 2.35 -20.37 3.73
C GLY A 99 1.97 -19.74 2.39
N VAL A 100 2.93 -19.10 1.72
CA VAL A 100 2.74 -18.46 0.42
C VAL A 100 2.46 -19.49 -0.66
N ASP A 101 3.14 -20.64 -0.70
CA ASP A 101 2.84 -21.70 -1.66
C ASP A 101 1.39 -22.18 -1.55
N LYS A 102 0.93 -22.43 -0.31
CA LYS A 102 -0.43 -22.88 -0.04
C LYS A 102 -1.47 -21.82 -0.46
N LEU A 103 -1.23 -20.55 -0.14
CA LEU A 103 -2.14 -19.46 -0.48
C LEU A 103 -2.10 -19.13 -1.98
N GLY A 104 -0.93 -19.23 -2.62
CA GLY A 104 -0.73 -19.02 -4.06
C GLY A 104 -1.49 -20.05 -4.91
N ALA A 105 -1.51 -21.32 -4.50
CA ALA A 105 -2.32 -22.35 -5.15
C ALA A 105 -3.82 -22.01 -5.09
N ARG A 106 -4.31 -21.54 -3.93
CA ARG A 106 -5.70 -21.10 -3.78
C ARG A 106 -6.02 -19.83 -4.57
N HIS A 107 -5.11 -18.87 -4.60
CA HIS A 107 -5.25 -17.64 -5.39
C HIS A 107 -5.37 -17.94 -6.88
N SER A 108 -4.54 -18.86 -7.37
CA SER A 108 -4.58 -19.37 -8.74
C SER A 108 -5.89 -20.10 -9.06
N GLU A 109 -6.35 -20.97 -8.15
CA GLU A 109 -7.63 -21.67 -8.27
C GLU A 109 -8.82 -20.70 -8.30
N ALA A 110 -8.84 -19.73 -7.37
CA ALA A 110 -9.89 -18.73 -7.28
C ALA A 110 -9.98 -17.89 -8.55
N PHE A 111 -8.84 -17.52 -9.14
CA PHE A 111 -8.81 -16.85 -10.45
C PHE A 111 -9.33 -17.73 -11.57
N ARG A 112 -8.90 -18.99 -11.65
CA ARG A 112 -9.35 -19.93 -12.69
C ARG A 112 -10.86 -20.16 -12.63
N ALA A 113 -11.40 -20.44 -11.44
CA ALA A 113 -12.83 -20.60 -11.23
C ALA A 113 -13.60 -19.32 -11.60
N LEU A 114 -13.09 -18.14 -11.21
CA LEU A 114 -13.72 -16.86 -11.56
C LEU A 114 -13.72 -16.60 -13.07
N ARG A 115 -12.63 -16.97 -13.76
CA ARG A 115 -12.48 -16.87 -15.20
C ARG A 115 -13.48 -17.78 -15.91
N GLU A 116 -13.52 -19.06 -15.56
CA GLU A 116 -14.27 -20.11 -16.26
C GLU A 116 -15.77 -20.10 -15.94
N GLU A 117 -16.14 -19.81 -14.68
CA GLU A 117 -17.53 -19.94 -14.23
C GLU A 117 -18.25 -18.58 -14.07
N GLY A 118 -17.49 -17.49 -13.96
CA GLY A 118 -18.06 -16.17 -13.67
C GLY A 118 -18.03 -15.21 -14.84
N LEU A 119 -16.83 -14.93 -15.37
CA LEU A 119 -16.62 -13.88 -16.36
C LEU A 119 -17.18 -14.24 -17.73
N GLU A 120 -17.02 -15.49 -18.18
CA GLU A 120 -17.50 -15.93 -19.49
C GLU A 120 -19.02 -15.80 -19.63
N ASP A 121 -19.77 -16.10 -18.56
CA ASP A 121 -21.23 -15.93 -18.51
C ASP A 121 -21.67 -14.47 -18.67
N GLN A 122 -20.79 -13.52 -18.35
CA GLN A 122 -21.00 -12.08 -18.53
C GLN A 122 -20.41 -11.55 -19.85
N GLY A 123 -19.93 -12.44 -20.72
CA GLY A 123 -19.32 -12.08 -22.01
C GLY A 123 -17.91 -11.50 -21.90
N ILE A 124 -17.27 -11.63 -20.73
CA ILE A 124 -15.89 -11.19 -20.51
C ILE A 124 -14.98 -12.41 -20.59
N ARG A 125 -14.01 -12.40 -21.51
CA ARG A 125 -13.13 -13.54 -21.74
C ARG A 125 -11.69 -13.13 -21.54
N ILE A 126 -10.96 -13.82 -20.67
CA ILE A 126 -9.50 -13.68 -20.52
C ILE A 126 -8.89 -14.99 -20.98
N VAL A 127 -8.27 -14.99 -22.15
CA VAL A 127 -7.87 -16.22 -22.86
C VAL A 127 -6.42 -16.15 -23.30
N ALA A 128 -5.77 -17.30 -23.37
CA ALA A 128 -4.45 -17.43 -23.96
C ALA A 128 -4.53 -17.36 -25.50
N CYS A 129 -3.43 -17.01 -26.16
CA CYS A 129 -3.32 -17.02 -27.62
C CYS A 129 -3.71 -18.39 -28.23
N SER A 130 -3.44 -19.50 -27.53
CA SER A 130 -3.78 -20.86 -27.96
C SER A 130 -5.27 -21.17 -27.95
N GLU A 131 -6.07 -20.39 -27.22
CA GLU A 131 -7.52 -20.52 -27.08
C GLU A 131 -8.28 -19.58 -28.05
N CYS A 132 -7.56 -18.75 -28.81
CA CYS A 132 -8.11 -17.75 -29.72
C CYS A 132 -8.53 -18.34 -31.07
N ASP A 133 -9.60 -17.81 -31.65
CA ASP A 133 -9.98 -18.11 -33.03
C ASP A 133 -9.15 -17.30 -34.05
N ALA A 134 -9.28 -17.65 -35.34
CA ALA A 134 -8.50 -17.02 -36.40
C ALA A 134 -8.70 -15.50 -36.52
N ASN A 135 -9.90 -14.98 -36.21
CA ASN A 135 -10.17 -13.54 -36.31
C ASN A 135 -9.50 -12.79 -35.15
N VAL A 136 -9.54 -13.36 -33.95
CA VAL A 136 -8.83 -12.81 -32.77
C VAL A 136 -7.33 -12.82 -33.03
N LEU A 137 -6.79 -13.90 -33.59
CA LEU A 137 -5.37 -14.01 -33.91
C LEU A 137 -4.93 -12.98 -34.97
N GLU A 138 -5.68 -12.81 -36.05
CA GLU A 138 -5.35 -11.81 -37.09
C GLU A 138 -5.32 -10.38 -36.53
N GLU A 139 -6.26 -10.04 -35.65
CA GLU A 139 -6.27 -8.73 -34.98
C GLU A 139 -5.14 -8.59 -33.96
N LEU A 140 -4.77 -9.66 -33.24
CA LEU A 140 -3.61 -9.66 -32.36
C LEU A 140 -2.31 -9.44 -33.12
N ASP A 141 -2.13 -10.10 -34.26
CA ASP A 141 -0.95 -9.95 -35.11
C ASP A 141 -0.84 -8.48 -35.58
N ARG A 142 -1.97 -7.84 -35.96
CA ARG A 142 -2.03 -6.41 -36.29
C ARG A 142 -1.69 -5.49 -35.11
N ILE A 143 -2.28 -5.73 -33.94
CA ILE A 143 -1.98 -4.96 -32.72
C ILE A 143 -0.51 -5.11 -32.34
N PHE A 144 0.05 -6.31 -32.51
CA PHE A 144 1.45 -6.57 -32.22
C PHE A 144 2.37 -5.72 -33.10
N GLU A 145 2.23 -5.81 -34.42
CA GLU A 145 3.06 -5.05 -35.37
C GLU A 145 2.95 -3.53 -35.18
N GLU A 146 1.74 -3.01 -35.02
CA GLU A 146 1.48 -1.57 -34.99
C GLU A 146 1.78 -0.92 -33.64
N GLN A 147 1.58 -1.63 -32.52
CA GLN A 147 1.55 -1.03 -31.17
C GLN A 147 2.53 -1.68 -30.20
N ILE A 148 2.69 -3.01 -30.23
CA ILE A 148 3.50 -3.73 -29.24
C ILE A 148 4.97 -3.80 -29.68
N TYR A 149 5.25 -4.31 -30.87
CA TYR A 149 6.61 -4.49 -31.41
C TYR A 149 7.48 -3.22 -31.32
N PRO A 150 7.00 -2.01 -31.66
CA PRO A 150 7.83 -0.80 -31.63
C PRO A 150 8.36 -0.40 -30.24
N VAL A 151 7.75 -0.89 -29.15
CA VAL A 151 8.17 -0.59 -27.79
C VAL A 151 8.96 -1.72 -27.12
N LEU A 152 9.11 -2.87 -27.80
CA LEU A 152 9.88 -3.99 -27.29
C LEU A 152 11.37 -3.80 -27.56
N THR A 153 12.19 -4.29 -26.63
CA THR A 153 13.64 -4.32 -26.79
C THR A 153 14.19 -5.57 -26.13
N PRO A 154 14.50 -6.62 -26.91
CA PRO A 154 15.08 -7.84 -26.38
C PRO A 154 16.52 -7.61 -25.89
N LEU A 155 16.86 -8.17 -24.74
CA LEU A 155 18.19 -8.07 -24.13
C LEU A 155 18.88 -9.43 -24.12
N GLY A 156 19.84 -9.62 -25.03
CA GLY A 156 20.63 -10.85 -25.12
C GLY A 156 21.71 -10.95 -24.04
N VAL A 157 21.87 -12.14 -23.47
CA VAL A 157 22.83 -12.53 -22.43
C VAL A 157 23.80 -13.58 -22.98
N GLY A 158 25.08 -13.45 -22.66
CA GLY A 158 26.13 -14.34 -23.15
C GLY A 158 27.54 -13.85 -22.82
N PRO A 159 28.58 -14.42 -23.44
CA PRO A 159 29.96 -14.01 -23.20
C PRO A 159 30.17 -12.50 -23.44
N GLY A 160 30.59 -11.77 -22.39
CA GLY A 160 30.74 -10.31 -22.42
C GLY A 160 29.44 -9.50 -22.33
N ARG A 161 28.29 -10.17 -22.14
CA ARG A 161 26.97 -9.57 -21.92
C ARG A 161 26.34 -10.21 -20.67
N PRO A 162 26.58 -9.65 -19.46
CA PRO A 162 26.03 -10.22 -18.24
C PRO A 162 24.50 -10.17 -18.23
N PHE A 163 23.88 -10.97 -17.36
CA PHE A 163 22.45 -10.92 -17.15
C PHE A 163 22.03 -9.49 -16.76
N PRO A 164 21.01 -8.90 -17.42
CA PRO A 164 20.67 -7.51 -17.21
C PRO A 164 20.02 -7.31 -15.85
N TYR A 165 20.13 -6.08 -15.33
CA TYR A 165 19.33 -5.67 -14.19
C TYR A 165 17.82 -5.79 -14.51
N ILE A 166 17.08 -6.47 -13.64
CA ILE A 166 15.62 -6.62 -13.74
C ILE A 166 14.94 -5.65 -12.78
N SER A 167 14.07 -4.78 -13.31
CA SER A 167 13.32 -3.82 -12.50
C SER A 167 12.39 -4.51 -11.52
N ASN A 168 12.19 -3.90 -10.34
CA ASN A 168 11.24 -4.39 -9.34
C ASN A 168 9.82 -4.54 -9.91
N LEU A 169 9.14 -5.64 -9.57
CA LEU A 169 7.82 -6.05 -10.05
C LEU A 169 7.70 -6.16 -11.58
N SER A 170 8.83 -6.26 -12.30
CA SER A 170 8.83 -6.39 -13.75
C SER A 170 8.47 -7.82 -14.15
N LEU A 171 7.35 -7.95 -14.86
CA LEU A 171 7.04 -9.15 -15.64
C LEU A 171 7.96 -9.22 -16.86
N SER A 172 8.52 -10.40 -17.15
CA SER A 172 9.47 -10.60 -18.26
C SER A 172 9.37 -12.01 -18.83
N LEU A 173 9.67 -12.16 -20.12
CA LEU A 173 9.92 -13.46 -20.73
C LEU A 173 11.42 -13.77 -20.68
N ALA A 174 11.73 -14.98 -20.25
CA ALA A 174 13.03 -15.63 -20.38
C ALA A 174 13.00 -16.50 -21.64
N VAL A 175 13.87 -16.22 -22.61
CA VAL A 175 13.85 -16.85 -23.93
C VAL A 175 15.20 -17.52 -24.20
N TRP A 176 15.18 -18.82 -24.44
CA TRP A 176 16.36 -19.58 -24.84
C TRP A 176 16.36 -19.72 -26.35
N LEU A 177 17.46 -19.31 -26.96
CA LEU A 177 17.64 -19.19 -28.40
C LEU A 177 18.78 -20.09 -28.85
N ARG A 178 18.71 -20.57 -30.08
CA ARG A 178 19.82 -21.22 -30.77
C ARG A 178 20.08 -20.52 -32.09
N ASP A 179 21.35 -20.26 -32.38
CA ASP A 179 21.76 -19.89 -33.73
C ASP A 179 21.84 -21.16 -34.58
N PRO A 180 20.97 -21.35 -35.59
CA PRO A 180 20.94 -22.56 -36.41
C PRO A 180 22.19 -22.74 -37.30
N VAL A 181 23.03 -21.70 -37.46
CA VAL A 181 24.27 -21.75 -38.24
C VAL A 181 25.45 -22.17 -37.39
N THR A 182 25.56 -21.63 -36.17
CA THR A 182 26.71 -21.89 -35.28
C THR A 182 26.45 -22.95 -34.21
N ASP A 183 25.19 -23.36 -34.02
CA ASP A 183 24.71 -24.24 -32.95
C ASP A 183 24.98 -23.68 -31.54
N VAL A 184 25.26 -22.37 -31.44
CA VAL A 184 25.49 -21.69 -30.17
C VAL A 184 24.15 -21.30 -29.58
N GLU A 185 23.92 -21.74 -28.35
CA GLU A 185 22.79 -21.31 -27.54
C GLU A 185 23.04 -19.94 -26.91
N GLY A 186 21.99 -19.13 -26.84
CA GLY A 186 21.98 -17.82 -26.20
C GLY A 186 20.71 -17.63 -25.39
N PHE A 187 20.77 -16.72 -24.43
CA PHE A 187 19.61 -16.33 -23.66
C PHE A 187 19.20 -14.91 -24.03
N ALA A 188 17.91 -14.62 -24.02
CA ALA A 188 17.40 -13.27 -24.13
C ALA A 188 16.29 -13.04 -23.12
N ARG A 189 16.25 -11.82 -22.59
CA ARG A 189 15.16 -11.32 -21.76
C ARG A 189 14.32 -10.34 -22.57
N VAL A 190 13.00 -10.51 -22.55
CA VAL A 190 12.05 -9.54 -23.11
C VAL A 190 11.21 -8.97 -21.97
N LYS A 191 11.25 -7.66 -21.77
CA LYS A 191 10.40 -7.00 -20.77
C LYS A 191 8.96 -6.94 -21.29
N VAL A 192 7.98 -7.25 -20.45
CA VAL A 192 6.57 -6.96 -20.74
C VAL A 192 6.31 -5.48 -20.37
N PRO A 193 6.01 -4.59 -21.33
CA PRO A 193 5.99 -3.14 -21.12
C PRO A 193 4.65 -2.64 -20.57
N LYS A 194 4.18 -3.22 -19.46
CA LYS A 194 2.86 -2.90 -18.88
C LYS A 194 2.74 -1.49 -18.30
N GLU A 195 3.86 -0.75 -18.21
CA GLU A 195 3.83 0.66 -17.80
C GLU A 195 3.39 1.61 -18.92
N VAL A 196 3.43 1.16 -20.17
CA VAL A 196 3.05 1.96 -21.35
C VAL A 196 1.94 1.32 -22.18
N LEU A 197 1.71 0.02 -22.03
CA LEU A 197 0.64 -0.73 -22.70
C LEU A 197 -0.28 -1.41 -21.67
N PRO A 198 -1.58 -1.58 -21.97
CA PRO A 198 -2.46 -2.40 -21.14
C PRO A 198 -1.96 -3.85 -21.13
N ARG A 199 -1.89 -4.47 -19.94
CA ARG A 199 -1.45 -5.87 -19.85
C ARG A 199 -2.49 -6.83 -20.45
N PHE A 200 -3.78 -6.58 -20.23
CA PHE A 200 -4.83 -7.37 -20.85
C PHE A 200 -5.20 -6.73 -22.19
N VAL A 201 -4.61 -7.21 -23.29
CA VAL A 201 -4.84 -6.66 -24.63
C VAL A 201 -6.27 -6.96 -25.06
N ARG A 202 -7.09 -5.92 -25.20
CA ARG A 202 -8.46 -6.04 -25.68
C ARG A 202 -8.45 -6.21 -27.20
N VAL A 203 -8.99 -7.33 -27.69
CA VAL A 203 -8.94 -7.68 -29.13
C VAL A 203 -10.29 -7.43 -29.81
N LEU A 204 -11.30 -8.22 -29.44
CA LEU A 204 -12.67 -8.11 -29.96
C LEU A 204 -13.64 -8.11 -28.78
N GLU A 205 -14.60 -7.18 -28.79
CA GLU A 205 -15.58 -7.01 -27.71
C GLU A 205 -14.89 -6.95 -26.34
N ASP A 206 -15.27 -7.78 -25.37
CA ASP A 206 -14.62 -7.92 -24.06
C ASP A 206 -13.79 -9.22 -23.97
N THR A 207 -13.12 -9.58 -25.08
CA THR A 207 -12.07 -10.62 -25.12
C THR A 207 -10.70 -9.99 -24.93
N PHE A 208 -9.97 -10.49 -23.95
CA PHE A 208 -8.68 -10.01 -23.49
C PHE A 208 -7.63 -11.12 -23.56
N VAL A 209 -6.44 -10.77 -24.02
CA VAL A 209 -5.29 -11.68 -24.07
C VAL A 209 -4.13 -11.07 -23.29
N PRO A 210 -3.46 -11.82 -22.38
CA PRO A 210 -2.30 -11.31 -21.65
C PRO A 210 -1.19 -10.86 -22.61
N LEU A 211 -0.60 -9.70 -22.34
CA LEU A 211 0.41 -9.08 -23.20
C LEU A 211 1.65 -9.98 -23.33
N GLU A 212 2.03 -10.66 -22.26
CA GLU A 212 3.09 -11.67 -22.27
C GLU A 212 2.81 -12.81 -23.27
N ASP A 213 1.56 -13.26 -23.42
CA ASP A 213 1.18 -14.31 -24.37
C ASP A 213 1.21 -13.79 -25.81
N VAL A 214 0.83 -12.53 -26.03
CA VAL A 214 0.93 -11.88 -27.34
C VAL A 214 2.42 -11.76 -27.74
N ILE A 215 3.29 -11.38 -26.81
CA ILE A 215 4.74 -11.30 -27.05
C ILE A 215 5.33 -12.69 -27.32
N ALA A 216 4.96 -13.70 -26.52
CA ALA A 216 5.40 -15.08 -26.65
C ALA A 216 5.08 -15.67 -28.03
N ARG A 217 3.87 -15.41 -28.55
CA ARG A 217 3.44 -15.84 -29.88
C ARG A 217 4.31 -15.28 -31.00
N HIS A 218 4.87 -14.09 -30.84
CA HIS A 218 5.63 -13.37 -31.87
C HIS A 218 7.14 -13.33 -31.59
N LEU A 219 7.67 -14.25 -30.79
CA LEU A 219 9.11 -14.28 -30.49
C LEU A 219 9.97 -14.46 -31.75
N ASP A 220 9.48 -15.17 -32.76
CA ASP A 220 10.20 -15.36 -34.03
C ASP A 220 10.46 -14.04 -34.77
N GLU A 221 9.56 -13.05 -34.63
CA GLU A 221 9.72 -11.71 -35.20
C GLU A 221 10.71 -10.85 -34.41
N LEU A 222 10.79 -11.05 -33.09
CA LEU A 222 11.74 -10.37 -32.21
C LEU A 222 13.16 -10.92 -32.35
N PHE A 223 13.31 -12.18 -32.77
CA PHE A 223 14.59 -12.87 -32.90
C PHE A 223 14.79 -13.43 -34.32
N PRO A 224 14.78 -12.58 -35.36
CA PRO A 224 14.85 -13.05 -36.74
C PRO A 224 16.15 -13.82 -37.01
N GLY A 225 16.01 -15.03 -37.56
CA GLY A 225 17.12 -15.91 -37.88
C GLY A 225 17.66 -16.74 -36.72
N MET A 226 17.10 -16.58 -35.51
CA MET A 226 17.34 -17.46 -34.37
C MET A 226 16.21 -18.48 -34.25
N GLU A 227 16.48 -19.62 -33.65
CA GLU A 227 15.47 -20.60 -33.27
C GLU A 227 15.13 -20.44 -31.80
N VAL A 228 13.85 -20.22 -31.48
CA VAL A 228 13.36 -20.20 -30.09
C VAL A 228 13.22 -21.64 -29.60
N LEU A 229 14.11 -22.07 -28.70
CA LEU A 229 14.07 -23.43 -28.14
C LEU A 229 12.98 -23.56 -27.07
N ARG A 230 12.89 -22.56 -26.19
CA ARG A 230 11.97 -22.50 -25.05
C ARG A 230 11.83 -21.07 -24.57
N HIS A 231 10.68 -20.75 -24.02
CA HIS A 231 10.47 -19.48 -23.33
C HIS A 231 9.52 -19.71 -22.16
N ASP A 232 9.65 -18.88 -21.12
CA ASP A 232 8.66 -18.82 -20.06
C ASP A 232 8.68 -17.45 -19.36
N VAL A 233 7.65 -17.17 -18.57
CA VAL A 233 7.42 -15.91 -17.88
C VAL A 233 7.98 -15.97 -16.46
N PHE A 234 8.61 -14.88 -16.03
CA PHE A 234 9.07 -14.69 -14.67
C PHE A 234 8.85 -13.26 -14.19
N ARG A 235 8.80 -13.10 -12.87
CA ARG A 235 8.66 -11.79 -12.22
C ARG A 235 9.54 -11.72 -10.98
N VAL A 236 10.15 -10.55 -10.78
CA VAL A 236 11.11 -10.31 -9.71
C VAL A 236 10.55 -9.27 -8.74
N THR A 237 10.57 -9.58 -7.45
CA THR A 237 10.33 -8.59 -6.38
C THR A 237 11.64 -8.28 -5.68
N ARG A 238 11.89 -7.00 -5.45
CA ARG A 238 13.09 -6.48 -4.80
C ARG A 238 12.77 -5.81 -3.48
N ASP A 239 13.73 -5.81 -2.58
CA ASP A 239 13.67 -5.00 -1.39
C ASP A 239 13.41 -3.54 -1.75
N ALA A 240 12.44 -2.96 -1.05
CA ALA A 240 12.02 -1.59 -1.20
C ALA A 240 11.93 -0.86 0.15
N ASP A 241 12.32 -1.48 1.27
CA ASP A 241 12.52 -0.80 2.54
C ASP A 241 13.82 0.01 2.49
N PHE A 242 13.90 1.06 3.29
CA PHE A 242 15.12 1.84 3.41
C PHE A 242 15.23 2.46 4.80
N THR A 243 16.47 2.59 5.24
CA THR A 243 16.79 3.28 6.49
C THR A 243 17.55 4.55 6.14
N ILE A 244 16.91 5.71 6.27
CA ILE A 244 17.62 7.00 6.17
C ILE A 244 18.38 7.22 7.46
N SER A 245 19.67 7.57 7.35
CA SER A 245 20.45 8.02 8.50
C SER A 245 19.83 9.28 9.11
N ASP A 246 19.53 9.22 10.41
CA ASP A 246 19.01 10.35 11.17
C ASP A 246 20.05 11.47 11.40
N GLU A 247 21.30 11.25 10.98
CA GLU A 247 22.40 12.23 11.06
C GLU A 247 22.54 13.11 9.80
N ALA A 248 21.62 13.02 8.84
CA ALA A 248 21.69 13.83 7.63
C ALA A 248 21.32 15.31 7.91
N ASP A 249 22.24 16.23 7.62
CA ASP A 249 22.01 17.68 7.73
C ASP A 249 20.89 18.20 6.81
N ASP A 250 20.62 17.50 5.70
CA ASP A 250 19.55 17.78 4.75
C ASP A 250 18.74 16.50 4.50
N LEU A 251 17.59 16.40 5.17
CA LEU A 251 16.69 15.25 5.06
C LEU A 251 16.13 15.09 3.64
N VAL A 252 15.83 16.18 2.94
CA VAL A 252 15.29 16.12 1.56
C VAL A 252 16.32 15.46 0.65
N LYS A 253 17.57 15.91 0.71
CA LYS A 253 18.65 15.34 -0.09
C LYS A 253 18.93 13.88 0.26
N ALA A 254 18.92 13.53 1.55
CA ALA A 254 19.12 12.15 1.98
C ALA A 254 18.02 11.22 1.44
N VAL A 255 16.76 11.66 1.47
CA VAL A 255 15.63 10.94 0.85
C VAL A 255 15.84 10.80 -0.67
N GLU A 256 16.25 11.87 -1.36
CA GLU A 256 16.50 11.82 -2.82
C GLU A 256 17.60 10.84 -3.22
N ASP A 257 18.71 10.81 -2.47
CA ASP A 257 19.83 9.89 -2.71
C ASP A 257 19.41 8.44 -2.44
N GLU A 258 18.65 8.19 -1.38
CA GLU A 258 18.16 6.86 -1.05
C GLU A 258 17.12 6.35 -2.06
N LEU A 259 16.22 7.21 -2.56
CA LEU A 259 15.31 6.88 -3.64
C LEU A 259 16.00 6.47 -4.94
N ARG A 260 17.24 6.91 -5.17
CA ARG A 260 18.06 6.48 -6.30
C ARG A 260 18.67 5.10 -6.05
N ARG A 261 19.14 4.83 -4.82
CA ARG A 261 19.69 3.53 -4.42
C ARG A 261 18.63 2.44 -4.38
N ARG A 262 17.42 2.74 -3.90
CA ARG A 262 16.26 1.84 -3.86
C ARG A 262 15.94 1.19 -5.21
N ARG A 263 16.26 1.86 -6.32
CA ARG A 263 16.12 1.26 -7.65
C ARG A 263 16.99 0.01 -7.82
N PHE A 264 17.93 -0.28 -6.94
CA PHE A 264 18.88 -1.39 -7.06
C PHE A 264 18.85 -2.33 -5.84
N GLY A 265 17.78 -2.32 -5.03
CA GLY A 265 17.62 -3.26 -3.91
C GLY A 265 17.73 -4.73 -4.34
N GLU A 266 18.11 -5.60 -3.41
CA GLU A 266 18.33 -7.03 -3.67
C GLU A 266 17.03 -7.75 -4.05
N VAL A 267 17.15 -8.89 -4.73
CA VAL A 267 15.97 -9.69 -5.10
C VAL A 267 15.55 -10.52 -3.91
N VAL A 268 14.29 -10.39 -3.51
CA VAL A 268 13.72 -11.11 -2.36
C VAL A 268 12.72 -12.19 -2.76
N ARG A 269 12.19 -12.11 -4.00
CA ARG A 269 11.26 -13.11 -4.54
C ARG A 269 11.40 -13.23 -6.05
N LEU A 270 11.43 -14.47 -6.55
CA LEU A 270 11.28 -14.82 -7.95
C LEU A 270 9.99 -15.63 -8.11
N GLU A 271 9.05 -15.11 -8.88
CA GLU A 271 7.87 -15.86 -9.34
C GLU A 271 8.16 -16.40 -10.73
N VAL A 272 7.87 -17.68 -10.96
CA VAL A 272 7.99 -18.36 -12.26
C VAL A 272 6.69 -19.07 -12.59
N ALA A 273 6.37 -19.21 -13.88
CA ALA A 273 5.26 -20.06 -14.27
C ALA A 273 5.57 -21.53 -13.90
N ASP A 274 4.56 -22.28 -13.50
CA ASP A 274 4.69 -23.71 -13.17
C ASP A 274 5.10 -24.59 -14.38
N SER A 275 4.94 -24.06 -15.60
CA SER A 275 5.44 -24.66 -16.84
C SER A 275 6.95 -24.54 -17.03
N MET A 276 7.66 -23.74 -16.22
CA MET A 276 9.04 -23.39 -16.49
C MET A 276 9.98 -24.59 -16.36
N GLU A 277 10.74 -24.85 -17.42
CA GLU A 277 11.69 -25.95 -17.42
C GLU A 277 12.77 -25.79 -16.32
N PRO A 278 13.18 -26.87 -15.63
CA PRO A 278 14.14 -26.81 -14.53
C PRO A 278 15.47 -26.13 -14.88
N ASP A 279 15.97 -26.32 -16.11
CA ASP A 279 17.22 -25.69 -16.54
C ASP A 279 17.08 -24.16 -16.66
N LEU A 280 15.93 -23.68 -17.15
CA LEU A 280 15.66 -22.25 -17.28
C LEU A 280 15.50 -21.61 -15.90
N ARG A 281 14.77 -22.28 -15.00
CA ARG A 281 14.64 -21.91 -13.58
C ARG A 281 16.01 -21.81 -12.91
N ALA A 282 16.81 -22.87 -12.99
CA ALA A 282 18.13 -22.93 -12.35
C ALA A 282 19.04 -21.79 -12.82
N ARG A 283 18.97 -21.42 -14.11
CA ARG A 283 19.73 -20.29 -14.65
C ARG A 283 19.25 -18.94 -14.14
N LEU A 284 17.95 -18.73 -14.02
CA LEU A 284 17.40 -17.50 -13.42
C LEU A 284 17.82 -17.39 -11.94
N VAL A 285 17.73 -18.48 -11.19
CA VAL A 285 18.17 -18.54 -9.78
C VAL A 285 19.66 -18.22 -9.64
N GLU A 286 20.50 -18.81 -10.49
CA GLU A 286 21.94 -18.53 -10.53
C GLU A 286 22.24 -17.05 -10.84
N TRP A 287 21.63 -16.49 -11.89
CA TRP A 287 21.90 -15.11 -12.31
C TRP A 287 21.32 -14.05 -11.39
N LEU A 288 20.24 -14.36 -10.68
CA LEU A 288 19.61 -13.47 -9.70
C LEU A 288 20.19 -13.65 -8.28
N GLU A 289 21.13 -14.59 -8.10
CA GLU A 289 21.79 -14.90 -6.84
C GLU A 289 20.79 -15.27 -5.72
N LEU A 290 19.82 -16.11 -6.06
CA LEU A 290 18.72 -16.49 -5.17
C LEU A 290 18.90 -17.86 -4.53
N GLU A 291 18.28 -18.02 -3.37
CA GLU A 291 18.04 -19.31 -2.76
C GLU A 291 16.74 -19.95 -3.25
N GLU A 292 16.65 -21.27 -3.20
CA GLU A 292 15.46 -22.01 -3.65
C GLU A 292 14.18 -21.60 -2.92
N ARG A 293 14.28 -21.26 -1.62
CA ARG A 293 13.16 -20.76 -0.80
C ARG A 293 12.62 -19.38 -1.21
N GLN A 294 13.30 -18.69 -2.13
CA GLN A 294 12.88 -17.41 -2.69
C GLN A 294 12.20 -17.58 -4.05
N VAL A 295 12.06 -18.81 -4.55
CA VAL A 295 11.47 -19.14 -5.86
C VAL A 295 10.09 -19.72 -5.64
N TYR A 296 9.08 -19.14 -6.29
CA TYR A 296 7.68 -19.49 -6.13
C TYR A 296 7.08 -19.85 -7.49
N ASP A 297 6.56 -21.06 -7.60
CA ASP A 297 5.85 -21.55 -8.79
C ASP A 297 4.40 -21.04 -8.76
N VAL A 298 3.98 -20.38 -9.84
CA VAL A 298 2.63 -19.81 -9.98
C VAL A 298 1.85 -20.61 -11.03
N GLN A 299 0.65 -21.07 -10.64
CA GLN A 299 -0.25 -21.81 -11.52
C GLN A 299 -1.13 -20.84 -12.32
N GLY A 300 -0.77 -20.56 -13.57
CA GLY A 300 -1.46 -19.59 -14.41
C GLY A 300 -0.74 -18.23 -14.48
N PRO A 301 -1.44 -17.13 -14.82
CA PRO A 301 -0.77 -15.87 -15.07
C PRO A 301 -0.15 -15.28 -13.80
N LEU A 302 1.13 -14.90 -13.89
CA LEU A 302 1.83 -14.18 -12.84
C LEU A 302 1.16 -12.80 -12.62
N ASP A 303 1.39 -12.16 -11.48
CA ASP A 303 1.02 -10.76 -11.26
C ASP A 303 -0.48 -10.43 -11.41
N LEU A 304 -1.38 -11.06 -10.67
CA LEU A 304 -2.82 -10.72 -10.76
C LEU A 304 -3.19 -9.30 -10.28
N THR A 305 -2.22 -8.43 -9.96
CA THR A 305 -2.47 -7.01 -9.66
C THR A 305 -3.12 -6.29 -10.84
N ASP A 306 -2.79 -6.66 -12.07
CA ASP A 306 -3.32 -5.98 -13.27
C ASP A 306 -4.79 -6.31 -13.54
N LEU A 307 -5.42 -7.19 -12.75
CA LEU A 307 -6.88 -7.42 -12.81
C LEU A 307 -7.67 -6.13 -12.54
N TRP A 308 -7.08 -5.11 -11.90
CA TRP A 308 -7.66 -3.77 -11.84
C TRP A 308 -8.07 -3.20 -13.20
N GLN A 309 -7.38 -3.61 -14.28
CA GLN A 309 -7.75 -3.24 -15.65
C GLN A 309 -9.13 -3.79 -16.04
N ILE A 310 -9.42 -5.05 -15.69
CA ILE A 310 -10.71 -5.71 -15.96
C ILE A 310 -11.77 -5.19 -15.00
N TYR A 311 -11.42 -5.04 -13.71
CA TYR A 311 -12.31 -4.41 -12.72
C TYR A 311 -12.80 -3.05 -13.21
N GLY A 312 -11.94 -2.27 -13.89
CA GLY A 312 -12.21 -0.92 -14.39
C GLY A 312 -13.21 -0.81 -15.55
N LEU A 313 -13.69 -1.92 -16.14
CA LEU A 313 -14.62 -1.89 -17.27
C LEU A 313 -15.97 -1.24 -16.87
N GLU A 314 -16.25 -0.05 -17.40
CA GLU A 314 -17.46 0.73 -17.05
C GLU A 314 -18.77 0.07 -17.50
N ARG A 315 -18.73 -0.72 -18.59
CA ARG A 315 -19.91 -1.41 -19.14
C ARG A 315 -20.49 -2.48 -18.21
N HIS A 316 -19.71 -2.92 -17.22
CA HIS A 316 -20.02 -4.02 -16.30
C HIS A 316 -20.13 -3.51 -14.85
N ALA A 317 -20.63 -2.29 -14.67
CA ALA A 317 -20.77 -1.67 -13.35
C ALA A 317 -21.78 -2.41 -12.45
N ASP A 318 -22.71 -3.16 -13.04
CA ASP A 318 -23.69 -4.02 -12.37
C ASP A 318 -23.06 -5.27 -11.73
N LEU A 319 -21.82 -5.62 -12.12
CA LEU A 319 -21.05 -6.71 -11.51
C LEU A 319 -20.27 -6.28 -10.25
N ARG A 320 -20.35 -5.00 -9.88
CA ARG A 320 -19.71 -4.41 -8.70
C ARG A 320 -20.73 -4.19 -7.59
N GLU A 321 -20.24 -3.99 -6.37
CA GLU A 321 -21.06 -3.43 -5.31
C GLU A 321 -21.56 -2.02 -5.67
N THR A 322 -22.76 -1.69 -5.19
CA THR A 322 -23.27 -0.32 -5.35
C THR A 322 -22.37 0.64 -4.56
N PRO A 323 -21.74 1.62 -5.22
CA PRO A 323 -20.83 2.54 -4.52
C PRO A 323 -21.56 3.31 -3.42
N TRP A 324 -20.96 3.38 -2.24
CA TRP A 324 -21.45 4.27 -1.20
C TRP A 324 -21.20 5.73 -1.60
N THR A 325 -22.25 6.56 -1.55
CA THR A 325 -22.13 8.01 -1.72
C THR A 325 -22.06 8.66 -0.33
N PRO A 326 -20.91 9.26 0.05
CA PRO A 326 -20.77 9.89 1.35
C PRO A 326 -21.84 10.97 1.59
N VAL A 327 -22.42 11.00 2.78
CA VAL A 327 -23.46 11.97 3.14
C VAL A 327 -22.82 13.20 3.79
N THR A 328 -23.37 14.38 3.52
CA THR A 328 -23.00 15.57 4.30
C THR A 328 -23.59 15.45 5.71
N PRO A 329 -22.77 15.44 6.78
CA PRO A 329 -23.26 15.39 8.16
C PRO A 329 -24.23 16.53 8.44
N SER A 330 -25.28 16.28 9.24
CA SER A 330 -26.30 17.30 9.54
C SER A 330 -25.75 18.65 10.02
N PRO A 331 -24.70 18.73 10.86
CA PRO A 331 -24.10 20.02 11.25
C PRO A 331 -23.51 20.80 10.06
N PHE A 332 -23.05 20.12 9.02
CA PHE A 332 -22.42 20.76 7.86
C PHE A 332 -23.39 20.97 6.68
N LYS A 333 -24.67 20.64 6.86
CA LYS A 333 -25.71 20.93 5.86
C LYS A 333 -26.10 22.40 5.91
N VAL A 334 -26.28 22.97 4.73
CA VAL A 334 -26.79 24.32 4.53
C VAL A 334 -27.86 24.31 3.45
N ASP A 335 -28.72 25.34 3.48
CA ASP A 335 -29.70 25.56 2.43
C ASP A 335 -29.01 25.91 1.10
N GLU A 336 -29.70 25.68 -0.02
CA GLU A 336 -29.14 25.96 -1.35
C GLU A 336 -28.71 27.43 -1.48
N GLY A 337 -27.41 27.65 -1.74
CA GLY A 337 -26.81 28.97 -1.92
C GLY A 337 -26.20 29.58 -0.66
N GLU A 338 -26.30 28.92 0.49
CA GLU A 338 -25.57 29.28 1.70
C GLU A 338 -24.27 28.47 1.83
N GLU A 339 -23.31 29.03 2.55
CA GLU A 339 -22.05 28.37 2.88
C GLU A 339 -22.08 27.89 4.34
N ALA A 340 -21.73 26.62 4.57
CA ALA A 340 -21.63 26.08 5.91
C ALA A 340 -20.58 26.85 6.73
N ASP A 341 -20.98 27.34 7.90
CA ASP A 341 -20.08 27.89 8.91
C ASP A 341 -19.71 26.80 9.93
N ILE A 342 -18.63 26.07 9.63
CA ILE A 342 -18.13 24.98 10.45
C ILE A 342 -17.69 25.49 11.83
N PHE A 343 -17.09 26.68 11.91
CA PHE A 343 -16.68 27.25 13.19
C PHE A 343 -17.87 27.50 14.12
N ALA A 344 -19.00 27.98 13.58
CA ALA A 344 -20.22 28.17 14.37
C ALA A 344 -20.75 26.86 14.96
N GLU A 345 -20.69 25.76 14.21
CA GLU A 345 -21.12 24.45 14.70
C GLU A 345 -20.15 23.88 15.74
N MET A 346 -18.84 24.01 15.51
CA MET A 346 -17.82 23.59 16.47
C MET A 346 -17.94 24.32 17.83
N ARG A 347 -18.34 25.61 17.83
CA ARG A 347 -18.59 26.36 19.07
C ARG A 347 -19.79 25.84 19.87
N LYS A 348 -20.76 25.20 19.22
CA LYS A 348 -21.96 24.68 19.88
C LYS A 348 -21.65 23.36 20.60
N ARG A 349 -20.83 22.51 19.99
CA ARG A 349 -20.46 21.17 20.50
C ARG A 349 -19.33 20.57 19.67
N ASP A 350 -18.70 19.55 20.22
CA ASP A 350 -17.81 18.67 19.47
C ASP A 350 -18.59 17.92 18.37
N LEU A 351 -17.95 17.73 17.22
CA LEU A 351 -18.50 17.05 16.06
C LEU A 351 -17.61 15.87 15.70
N LEU A 352 -18.19 14.68 15.60
CA LEU A 352 -17.51 13.47 15.15
C LEU A 352 -18.03 13.10 13.77
N VAL A 353 -17.12 12.88 12.83
CA VAL A 353 -17.40 12.30 11.52
C VAL A 353 -16.80 10.91 11.40
N HIS A 354 -17.46 10.05 10.64
CA HIS A 354 -17.04 8.68 10.33
C HIS A 354 -16.95 8.50 8.82
N HIS A 355 -15.74 8.56 8.28
CA HIS A 355 -15.47 8.24 6.88
C HIS A 355 -15.46 6.71 6.70
N PRO A 356 -15.88 6.17 5.54
CA PRO A 356 -16.31 6.86 4.32
C PRO A 356 -17.80 7.27 4.32
N TYR A 357 -18.51 7.04 5.43
CA TYR A 357 -19.95 7.29 5.52
C TYR A 357 -20.29 8.77 5.40
N ASP A 358 -19.56 9.59 6.14
CA ASP A 358 -19.61 11.04 6.08
C ASP A 358 -18.67 11.59 5.00
N SER A 359 -19.08 12.68 4.35
CA SER A 359 -18.31 13.31 3.28
C SER A 359 -17.08 14.03 3.82
N PHE A 360 -15.89 13.55 3.46
CA PHE A 360 -14.60 14.21 3.76
C PHE A 360 -14.52 15.61 3.14
N THR A 361 -15.04 15.77 1.92
CA THR A 361 -15.07 17.06 1.21
C THR A 361 -15.98 18.07 1.91
N ALA A 362 -17.16 17.63 2.34
CA ALA A 362 -18.12 18.51 3.02
C ALA A 362 -17.81 18.74 4.51
N SER A 363 -16.76 18.09 5.06
CA SER A 363 -16.34 18.23 6.46
C SER A 363 -14.92 18.80 6.55
N VAL A 364 -13.90 17.95 6.38
CA VAL A 364 -12.49 18.29 6.60
C VAL A 364 -11.97 19.27 5.55
N GLU A 365 -12.21 19.02 4.25
CA GLU A 365 -11.76 19.95 3.20
C GLU A 365 -12.47 21.30 3.32
N ARG A 366 -13.79 21.29 3.54
CA ARG A 366 -14.56 22.52 3.76
C ARG A 366 -14.06 23.29 4.98
N PHE A 367 -13.68 22.63 6.07
CA PHE A 367 -13.13 23.29 7.26
C PHE A 367 -11.84 24.06 6.94
N ILE A 368 -10.91 23.43 6.21
CA ILE A 368 -9.67 24.07 5.81
C ILE A 368 -9.93 25.18 4.78
N GLN A 369 -10.83 24.96 3.83
CA GLN A 369 -11.20 25.96 2.83
C GLN A 369 -11.81 27.22 3.48
N GLN A 370 -12.77 27.04 4.40
CA GLN A 370 -13.35 28.14 5.16
C GLN A 370 -12.27 28.89 5.95
N ALA A 371 -11.32 28.17 6.56
CA ALA A 371 -10.21 28.77 7.28
C ALA A 371 -9.29 29.61 6.38
N THR A 372 -9.05 29.15 5.14
CA THR A 372 -8.25 29.88 4.14
C THR A 372 -8.97 31.15 3.67
N GLU A 373 -10.28 31.14 3.54
CA GLU A 373 -11.09 32.26 3.05
C GLU A 373 -11.35 33.32 4.11
N ASP A 374 -11.52 32.92 5.38
CA ASP A 374 -11.91 33.81 6.48
C ASP A 374 -10.80 34.85 6.80
N PRO A 375 -11.10 36.16 6.78
CA PRO A 375 -10.13 37.21 7.10
C PRO A 375 -9.74 37.28 8.59
N ASP A 376 -10.55 36.72 9.48
CA ASP A 376 -10.28 36.67 10.93
C ASP A 376 -9.38 35.50 11.32
N VAL A 377 -9.12 34.56 10.41
CA VAL A 377 -8.16 33.47 10.63
C VAL A 377 -6.73 34.00 10.54
N LEU A 378 -5.97 33.74 11.60
CA LEU A 378 -4.59 34.18 11.79
C LEU A 378 -3.59 33.13 11.32
N ALA A 379 -3.86 31.85 11.63
CA ALA A 379 -2.93 30.76 11.37
C ALA A 379 -3.67 29.46 11.06
N ILE A 380 -3.06 28.65 10.19
CA ILE A 380 -3.50 27.29 9.87
C ILE A 380 -2.28 26.38 9.99
N LYS A 381 -2.35 25.37 10.86
CA LYS A 381 -1.31 24.34 11.00
C LYS A 381 -1.91 22.98 10.62
N LEU A 382 -1.25 22.22 9.76
CA LEU A 382 -1.74 20.92 9.30
C LEU A 382 -0.60 19.89 9.27
N THR A 383 -0.91 18.63 9.61
CA THR A 383 0.00 17.51 9.34
C THR A 383 -0.38 16.82 8.03
N VAL A 384 0.62 16.61 7.16
CA VAL A 384 0.46 16.04 5.84
C VAL A 384 1.40 14.84 5.71
N TYR A 385 0.83 13.65 5.95
CA TYR A 385 1.55 12.39 5.89
C TYR A 385 1.72 11.88 4.44
N ARG A 386 0.69 12.04 3.60
CA ARG A 386 0.68 11.68 2.18
C ARG A 386 -0.01 12.76 1.37
N THR A 387 0.64 13.30 0.35
CA THR A 387 0.06 14.31 -0.54
C THR A 387 -0.46 13.66 -1.81
N SER A 388 -1.77 13.51 -2.08
CA SER A 388 -2.20 13.12 -3.45
C SER A 388 -1.87 14.18 -4.49
N GLY A 389 -1.72 13.77 -5.75
CA GLY A 389 -1.77 14.71 -6.89
C GLY A 389 -3.07 15.52 -6.93
N ASP A 390 -4.16 14.94 -6.40
CA ASP A 390 -5.50 15.56 -6.31
C ASP A 390 -5.82 16.13 -4.91
N SER A 391 -4.82 16.39 -4.04
CA SER A 391 -5.11 16.95 -2.70
C SER A 391 -5.53 18.42 -2.81
N SER A 392 -6.74 18.76 -2.35
CA SER A 392 -7.23 20.13 -2.26
C SER A 392 -6.57 20.93 -1.12
N LEU A 393 -6.00 20.22 -0.14
CA LEU A 393 -5.52 20.78 1.12
C LEU A 393 -4.18 21.51 0.98
N VAL A 394 -3.26 20.97 0.16
CA VAL A 394 -1.97 21.64 -0.06
C VAL A 394 -2.16 22.95 -0.83
N PRO A 395 -2.94 23.01 -1.93
CA PRO A 395 -3.32 24.27 -2.57
C PRO A 395 -4.01 25.24 -1.60
N ALA A 396 -4.90 24.78 -0.71
CA ALA A 396 -5.56 25.64 0.27
C ALA A 396 -4.57 26.26 1.28
N LEU A 397 -3.51 25.55 1.68
CA LEU A 397 -2.46 26.08 2.53
C LEU A 397 -1.55 27.08 1.80
N ILE A 398 -1.27 26.85 0.51
CA ILE A 398 -0.57 27.80 -0.36
C ILE A 398 -1.37 29.11 -0.44
N ASP A 399 -2.67 29.04 -0.76
CA ASP A 399 -3.54 30.23 -0.81
C ASP A 399 -3.61 30.94 0.55
N ALA A 400 -3.66 30.19 1.66
CA ALA A 400 -3.62 30.79 3.00
C ALA A 400 -2.33 31.59 3.25
N ALA A 401 -1.18 31.06 2.85
CA ALA A 401 0.11 31.73 2.97
C ALA A 401 0.17 32.99 2.08
N GLU A 402 -0.28 32.90 0.83
CA GLU A 402 -0.34 34.03 -0.12
C GLU A 402 -1.28 35.15 0.37
N ARG A 403 -2.34 34.80 1.10
CA ARG A 403 -3.25 35.74 1.79
C ARG A 403 -2.67 36.32 3.08
N GLY A 404 -1.44 35.98 3.44
CA GLY A 404 -0.73 36.51 4.61
C GLY A 404 -1.10 35.85 5.93
N LYS A 405 -1.77 34.70 5.91
CA LYS A 405 -2.01 33.89 7.12
C LYS A 405 -0.74 33.11 7.47
N GLN A 406 -0.52 32.84 8.75
CA GLN A 406 0.58 31.97 9.16
C GLN A 406 0.23 30.51 8.84
N ALA A 407 0.69 30.01 7.70
CA ALA A 407 0.53 28.61 7.30
C ALA A 407 1.72 27.77 7.78
N VAL A 408 1.45 26.67 8.48
CA VAL A 408 2.46 25.68 8.88
C VAL A 408 2.05 24.31 8.37
N CYS A 409 2.94 23.64 7.66
CA CYS A 409 2.70 22.31 7.13
C CYS A 409 3.78 21.35 7.60
N LEU A 410 3.38 20.33 8.36
CA LEU A 410 4.29 19.25 8.72
C LEU A 410 4.23 18.17 7.63
N VAL A 411 5.32 17.97 6.89
CA VAL A 411 5.39 17.01 5.79
C VAL A 411 6.26 15.82 6.19
N GLU A 412 5.68 14.62 6.20
CA GLU A 412 6.42 13.37 6.44
C GLU A 412 7.10 12.90 5.16
N LEU A 413 8.41 13.20 5.02
CA LEU A 413 9.18 12.79 3.84
C LEU A 413 9.46 11.28 3.82
N LYS A 414 9.43 10.58 4.97
CA LYS A 414 9.63 9.13 5.07
C LYS A 414 8.34 8.33 4.83
N ALA A 415 7.29 8.96 4.29
CA ALA A 415 6.05 8.30 3.94
C ALA A 415 6.26 7.39 2.73
N ARG A 416 6.11 6.07 2.96
CA ARG A 416 6.40 5.04 1.96
C ARG A 416 5.60 5.25 0.68
N PHE A 417 6.30 5.23 -0.45
CA PHE A 417 5.81 5.35 -1.84
C PHE A 417 5.33 6.76 -2.25
N ASP A 418 5.35 7.73 -1.34
CA ASP A 418 4.88 9.10 -1.57
C ASP A 418 6.03 10.14 -1.56
N GLU A 419 7.27 9.69 -1.42
CA GLU A 419 8.42 10.52 -1.06
C GLU A 419 8.69 11.61 -2.11
N ARG A 420 8.76 11.25 -3.40
CA ARG A 420 9.01 12.21 -4.49
C ARG A 420 7.97 13.32 -4.52
N ARG A 421 6.71 12.95 -4.27
CA ARG A 421 5.57 13.86 -4.32
C ARG A 421 5.56 14.79 -3.11
N ASN A 422 5.84 14.24 -1.92
CA ASN A 422 6.00 15.03 -0.70
C ASN A 422 7.15 16.05 -0.84
N ILE A 423 8.26 15.70 -1.51
CA ILE A 423 9.35 16.64 -1.82
C ILE A 423 8.89 17.79 -2.73
N THR A 424 8.14 17.48 -3.80
CA THR A 424 7.61 18.52 -4.71
C THR A 424 6.68 19.48 -3.99
N TRP A 425 5.75 18.97 -3.17
CA TRP A 425 4.82 19.80 -2.42
C TRP A 425 5.47 20.62 -1.31
N ALA A 426 6.47 20.06 -0.63
CA ALA A 426 7.27 20.80 0.35
C ALA A 426 7.88 22.06 -0.29
N ARG A 427 8.51 21.93 -1.45
CA ARG A 427 9.08 23.07 -2.19
C ARG A 427 8.02 24.11 -2.58
N ALA A 428 6.87 23.67 -3.09
CA ALA A 428 5.78 24.58 -3.49
C ALA A 428 5.21 25.37 -2.29
N LEU A 429 5.07 24.73 -1.12
CA LEU A 429 4.62 25.38 0.11
C LEU A 429 5.64 26.43 0.60
N GLU A 430 6.94 26.11 0.57
CA GLU A 430 8.00 27.04 0.96
C GLU A 430 8.05 28.26 0.04
N GLU A 431 7.92 28.06 -1.28
CA GLU A 431 7.88 29.14 -2.28
C GLU A 431 6.70 30.10 -2.06
N ALA A 432 5.56 29.58 -1.58
CA ALA A 432 4.38 30.38 -1.21
C ALA A 432 4.50 31.10 0.15
N GLY A 433 5.59 30.87 0.89
CA GLY A 433 5.83 31.48 2.21
C GLY A 433 5.22 30.70 3.39
N ALA A 434 4.73 29.48 3.18
CA ALA A 434 4.33 28.60 4.28
C ALA A 434 5.56 28.05 5.00
N HIS A 435 5.45 27.83 6.31
CA HIS A 435 6.48 27.18 7.10
C HIS A 435 6.35 25.66 6.98
N VAL A 436 7.22 25.06 6.16
CA VAL A 436 7.30 23.61 6.04
C VAL A 436 8.23 23.07 7.12
N VAL A 437 7.76 22.06 7.84
CA VAL A 437 8.55 21.36 8.85
C VAL A 437 8.57 19.89 8.50
N HIS A 438 9.78 19.32 8.49
CA HIS A 438 9.98 17.89 8.40
C HIS A 438 10.03 17.34 9.83
N GLY A 439 9.45 16.17 10.06
CA GLY A 439 9.37 15.55 11.40
C GLY A 439 10.71 15.47 12.13
N LEU A 440 10.68 15.15 13.42
CA LEU A 440 11.90 15.06 14.23
C LEU A 440 12.81 13.92 13.75
N PRO A 441 14.15 14.08 13.74
CA PRO A 441 15.08 13.01 13.43
C PRO A 441 14.82 11.75 14.28
N GLY A 442 14.87 10.57 13.67
CA GLY A 442 14.58 9.30 14.33
C GLY A 442 13.10 9.01 14.62
N LEU A 443 12.19 9.97 14.38
CA LEU A 443 10.77 9.82 14.62
C LEU A 443 9.97 10.01 13.34
N LYS A 444 8.87 9.26 13.22
CA LYS A 444 7.87 9.46 12.16
C LYS A 444 6.65 10.15 12.76
N THR A 445 6.15 11.19 12.11
CA THR A 445 4.94 11.87 12.59
C THR A 445 3.71 11.27 11.93
N HIS A 446 2.94 10.50 12.71
CA HIS A 446 1.74 9.80 12.23
C HIS A 446 0.42 10.43 12.68
N MET A 447 0.45 11.48 13.50
CA MET A 447 -0.76 12.20 13.90
C MET A 447 -1.42 12.89 12.70
N LYS A 448 -2.75 12.94 12.67
CA LYS A 448 -3.50 13.74 11.69
C LYS A 448 -4.27 14.81 12.42
N ALA A 449 -3.70 16.00 12.46
CA ALA A 449 -4.34 17.14 13.09
C ALA A 449 -4.27 18.39 12.23
N GLY A 450 -5.32 19.18 12.36
CA GLY A 450 -5.46 20.51 11.78
C GLY A 450 -5.80 21.47 12.90
N LEU A 451 -5.07 22.57 13.00
CA LEU A 451 -5.28 23.63 13.97
C LEU A 451 -5.50 24.94 13.23
N VAL A 452 -6.64 25.56 13.46
CA VAL A 452 -6.98 26.90 12.97
C VAL A 452 -7.06 27.85 14.16
N VAL A 453 -6.32 28.96 14.08
CA VAL A 453 -6.35 30.03 15.07
C VAL A 453 -7.10 31.20 14.46
N ARG A 454 -8.24 31.57 15.06
CA ARG A 454 -9.15 32.61 14.56
C ARG A 454 -9.34 33.72 15.59
N ARG A 455 -9.42 34.97 15.16
CA ARG A 455 -9.84 36.09 16.02
C ARG A 455 -11.31 35.95 16.38
N GLU A 456 -11.62 36.04 17.67
CA GLU A 456 -12.98 36.01 18.20
C GLU A 456 -13.12 37.14 19.23
N GLY A 457 -13.85 38.20 18.86
CA GLY A 457 -13.97 39.40 19.70
C GLY A 457 -12.62 40.03 20.03
N ASN A 458 -12.26 40.04 21.32
CA ASN A 458 -10.99 40.60 21.80
C ASN A 458 -9.86 39.56 21.95
N GLY A 459 -10.11 38.28 21.62
CA GLY A 459 -9.18 37.19 21.83
C GLY A 459 -8.96 36.34 20.58
N VAL A 460 -8.32 35.20 20.79
CA VAL A 460 -8.13 34.15 19.79
C VAL A 460 -8.78 32.87 20.28
N GLN A 461 -9.34 32.11 19.34
CA GLN A 461 -9.89 30.79 19.60
C GLN A 461 -9.22 29.76 18.68
N HIS A 462 -8.98 28.58 19.24
CA HIS A 462 -8.44 27.45 18.52
C HIS A 462 -9.58 26.53 18.09
N TYR A 463 -9.55 26.13 16.82
CA TYR A 463 -10.41 25.13 16.24
C TYR A 463 -9.55 23.98 15.76
N VAL A 464 -9.82 22.78 16.27
CA VAL A 464 -8.98 21.62 16.01
C VAL A 464 -9.79 20.52 15.33
N HIS A 465 -9.17 19.92 14.31
CA HIS A 465 -9.53 18.60 13.81
C HIS A 465 -8.46 17.58 14.24
N VAL A 466 -8.86 16.41 14.75
CA VAL A 466 -7.99 15.24 14.96
C VAL A 466 -8.60 14.03 14.28
N GLY A 467 -7.85 13.35 13.42
CA GLY A 467 -8.30 12.17 12.69
C GLY A 467 -7.47 10.92 12.95
N THR A 468 -8.09 9.76 12.78
CA THR A 468 -7.37 8.47 12.68
C THR A 468 -6.73 8.29 11.30
N GLY A 469 -7.40 8.84 10.27
CA GLY A 469 -7.06 8.72 8.86
C GLY A 469 -6.23 9.87 8.31
N ASN A 470 -5.60 9.63 7.16
CA ASN A 470 -4.84 10.65 6.42
C ASN A 470 -5.74 11.71 5.79
N TYR A 471 -5.18 12.91 5.60
CA TYR A 471 -5.82 14.03 4.91
C TYR A 471 -5.85 13.82 3.39
N HIS A 472 -6.61 12.83 2.92
CA HIS A 472 -6.65 12.40 1.52
C HIS A 472 -8.05 11.92 1.11
N ALA A 473 -8.74 12.70 0.28
CA ALA A 473 -10.15 12.45 -0.08
C ALA A 473 -10.40 11.09 -0.75
N LYS A 474 -9.52 10.65 -1.65
CA LYS A 474 -9.63 9.32 -2.30
C LYS A 474 -9.57 8.17 -1.30
N THR A 475 -8.62 8.18 -0.37
CA THR A 475 -8.51 7.12 0.65
C THR A 475 -9.63 7.23 1.68
N ALA A 476 -10.11 8.44 2.00
CA ALA A 476 -11.27 8.61 2.87
C ALA A 476 -12.57 7.99 2.33
N ARG A 477 -12.62 7.58 1.05
CA ARG A 477 -13.73 6.81 0.47
C ARG A 477 -13.54 5.28 0.58
N LEU A 478 -12.33 4.84 0.94
CA LEU A 478 -11.95 3.42 0.99
C LEU A 478 -11.66 2.93 2.41
N TYR A 479 -11.19 3.82 3.30
CA TYR A 479 -10.82 3.50 4.67
C TYR A 479 -11.88 4.00 5.63
N GLU A 480 -12.10 3.22 6.70
CA GLU A 480 -12.93 3.63 7.83
C GLU A 480 -12.10 4.44 8.83
N ASP A 481 -12.48 5.70 9.04
CA ASP A 481 -11.71 6.64 9.85
C ASP A 481 -12.62 7.63 10.59
N PHE A 482 -12.23 7.95 11.83
CA PHE A 482 -12.89 9.01 12.61
C PHE A 482 -12.18 10.34 12.45
N GLY A 483 -12.97 11.43 12.44
CA GLY A 483 -12.51 12.80 12.53
C GLY A 483 -13.25 13.56 13.62
N LEU A 484 -12.53 14.09 14.61
CA LEU A 484 -13.08 14.89 15.69
C LEU A 484 -12.80 16.37 15.44
N PHE A 485 -13.85 17.18 15.33
CA PHE A 485 -13.79 18.64 15.34
C PHE A 485 -14.16 19.15 16.74
N THR A 486 -13.28 19.91 17.37
CA THR A 486 -13.47 20.39 18.75
C THR A 486 -12.90 21.78 18.98
N THR A 487 -13.51 22.48 19.94
CA THR A 487 -12.96 23.69 20.58
C THR A 487 -12.69 23.48 22.07
N ASP A 488 -12.60 22.22 22.53
CA ASP A 488 -12.27 21.90 23.92
C ASP A 488 -10.91 22.54 24.29
N PRO A 489 -10.85 23.37 25.35
CA PRO A 489 -9.63 24.10 25.68
C PRO A 489 -8.43 23.23 26.00
N ALA A 490 -8.64 22.00 26.50
CA ALA A 490 -7.54 21.10 26.83
C ALA A 490 -6.99 20.42 25.57
N ILE A 491 -7.88 19.87 24.71
CA ILE A 491 -7.47 19.25 23.44
C ILE A 491 -6.81 20.28 22.52
N THR A 492 -7.40 21.47 22.40
CA THR A 492 -6.86 22.52 21.53
C THR A 492 -5.52 23.06 22.01
N ALA A 493 -5.29 23.16 23.33
CA ALA A 493 -3.99 23.51 23.87
C ALA A 493 -2.96 22.40 23.63
N ASP A 494 -3.33 21.14 23.82
CA ASP A 494 -2.43 20.00 23.58
C ASP A 494 -1.99 19.91 22.12
N VAL A 495 -2.89 20.09 21.16
CA VAL A 495 -2.55 20.09 19.73
C VAL A 495 -1.67 21.31 19.38
N ALA A 496 -1.93 22.48 19.96
CA ALA A 496 -1.08 23.65 19.77
C ALA A 496 0.35 23.45 20.33
N ASP A 497 0.46 22.89 21.54
CA ASP A 497 1.73 22.55 22.19
C ASP A 497 2.51 21.50 21.38
N LEU A 498 1.81 20.53 20.80
CA LEU A 498 2.39 19.51 19.92
C LEU A 498 2.94 20.12 18.63
N PHE A 499 2.18 20.98 17.95
CA PHE A 499 2.72 21.71 16.79
C PHE A 499 3.94 22.55 17.16
N ASN A 500 3.94 23.23 18.32
CA ASN A 500 5.07 24.03 18.75
C ASN A 500 6.32 23.17 19.05
N THR A 501 6.11 21.96 19.57
CA THR A 501 7.17 20.96 19.81
C THR A 501 7.74 20.42 18.51
N LEU A 502 6.89 20.21 17.49
CA LEU A 502 7.34 19.74 16.18
C LEU A 502 8.06 20.85 15.40
N THR A 503 7.61 22.10 15.52
CA THR A 503 8.17 23.23 14.76
C THR A 503 9.33 23.94 15.47
N GLY A 504 9.54 23.70 16.76
CA GLY A 504 10.53 24.40 17.58
C GLY A 504 11.22 23.46 18.55
N TYR A 505 12.43 23.82 19.01
CA TYR A 505 13.22 23.06 19.99
C TYR A 505 12.64 23.16 21.41
N SER A 506 11.39 22.77 21.59
CA SER A 506 10.71 22.75 22.90
C SER A 506 10.42 21.31 23.30
N ARG A 507 10.48 21.03 24.61
CA ARG A 507 10.00 19.77 25.19
C ARG A 507 8.68 20.05 25.90
N PRO A 508 7.57 19.41 25.53
CA PRO A 508 6.32 19.57 26.24
C PRO A 508 6.51 19.02 27.66
N GLN A 509 6.01 19.74 28.67
CA GLN A 509 6.14 19.31 30.07
C GLN A 509 5.15 18.20 30.41
N SER A 510 3.93 18.26 29.84
CA SER A 510 2.85 17.29 29.98
C SER A 510 1.70 17.67 29.04
N PHE A 511 0.94 16.69 28.55
CA PHE A 511 -0.32 16.91 27.85
C PHE A 511 -1.50 16.80 28.83
N ARG A 512 -2.60 17.50 28.56
CA ARG A 512 -3.77 17.59 29.44
C ARG A 512 -4.74 16.42 29.24
N LYS A 513 -4.99 16.07 27.98
CA LYS A 513 -5.86 14.96 27.55
C LYS A 513 -5.20 14.10 26.47
N GLY A 514 -4.30 14.66 25.66
CA GLY A 514 -3.65 13.95 24.57
C GLY A 514 -2.67 12.88 25.07
N LEU A 515 -2.74 11.68 24.47
CA LEU A 515 -1.74 10.63 24.68
C LEU A 515 -0.76 10.63 23.51
N VAL A 516 0.42 11.23 23.71
CA VAL A 516 1.40 11.47 22.65
C VAL A 516 2.60 10.53 22.80
N ALA A 517 2.94 9.83 21.71
CA ALA A 517 4.14 9.02 21.61
C ALA A 517 5.36 9.87 21.19
N PRO A 518 6.58 9.49 21.59
CA PRO A 518 6.92 8.29 22.36
C PRO A 518 6.84 8.43 23.89
N GLU A 519 6.75 9.64 24.44
CA GLU A 519 6.97 9.86 25.88
C GLU A 519 5.82 9.40 26.79
N TYR A 520 4.56 9.59 26.38
CA TYR A 520 3.41 9.46 27.29
C TYR A 520 2.51 8.25 26.96
N LEU A 521 2.37 7.92 25.68
CA LEU A 521 1.36 6.94 25.21
C LEU A 521 1.46 5.57 25.92
N ARG A 522 2.67 5.00 26.03
CA ARG A 522 2.86 3.67 26.62
C ARG A 522 2.46 3.65 28.10
N THR A 523 2.96 4.63 28.87
CA THR A 523 2.70 4.70 30.31
C THR A 523 1.20 4.86 30.56
N SER A 524 0.54 5.77 29.85
CA SER A 524 -0.90 6.00 30.02
C SER A 524 -1.76 4.79 29.62
N ILE A 525 -1.41 4.06 28.54
CA ILE A 525 -2.13 2.82 28.21
C ILE A 525 -1.97 1.77 29.33
N ILE A 526 -0.79 1.65 29.92
CA ILE A 526 -0.56 0.73 31.03
C ILE A 526 -1.37 1.15 32.26
N GLU A 527 -1.39 2.44 32.59
CA GLU A 527 -2.20 2.99 33.68
C GLU A 527 -3.69 2.66 33.50
N GLU A 528 -4.27 2.86 32.30
CA GLU A 528 -5.67 2.52 32.00
C GLU A 528 -5.95 1.01 32.12
N ILE A 529 -4.98 0.16 31.75
CA ILE A 529 -5.07 -1.30 31.94
C ILE A 529 -5.07 -1.63 33.43
N GLU A 530 -4.14 -1.05 34.20
CA GLU A 530 -4.01 -1.26 35.65
C GLU A 530 -5.25 -0.78 36.40
N GLU A 531 -5.80 0.39 36.05
CA GLU A 531 -7.06 0.90 36.62
C GLU A 531 -8.23 -0.05 36.34
N THR A 532 -8.29 -0.63 35.14
CA THR A 532 -9.30 -1.62 34.78
C THR A 532 -9.15 -2.92 35.59
N VAL A 533 -7.92 -3.38 35.81
CA VAL A 533 -7.60 -4.54 36.65
C VAL A 533 -7.98 -4.29 38.11
N ASP A 534 -7.72 -3.09 38.63
CA ASP A 534 -8.05 -2.70 39.99
C ASP A 534 -9.57 -2.65 40.20
N ALA A 535 -10.32 -2.08 39.25
CA ALA A 535 -11.79 -2.09 39.27
C ALA A 535 -12.34 -3.53 39.27
N HIS A 536 -11.80 -4.41 38.42
CA HIS A 536 -12.15 -5.83 38.41
C HIS A 536 -11.88 -6.50 39.76
N SER A 537 -10.71 -6.23 40.35
CA SER A 537 -10.29 -6.81 41.64
C SER A 537 -11.18 -6.39 42.81
N ARG A 538 -11.79 -5.19 42.73
CA ARG A 538 -12.80 -4.71 43.69
C ARG A 538 -14.21 -5.29 43.45
N GLY A 539 -14.40 -6.08 42.39
CA GLY A 539 -15.71 -6.62 42.00
C GLY A 539 -16.59 -5.61 41.26
N GLU A 540 -16.02 -4.53 40.76
CA GLU A 540 -16.72 -3.55 39.93
C GLU A 540 -16.80 -4.04 38.48
N HIS A 541 -17.72 -3.47 37.69
CA HIS A 541 -17.77 -3.76 36.26
C HIS A 541 -16.54 -3.15 35.57
N ALA A 542 -15.68 -4.01 35.02
CA ALA A 542 -14.45 -3.63 34.35
C ALA A 542 -14.42 -4.24 32.94
N ARG A 543 -14.01 -3.45 31.94
CA ARG A 543 -13.94 -3.88 30.54
C ARG A 543 -12.92 -3.05 29.76
N ILE A 544 -12.03 -3.73 29.04
CA ILE A 544 -11.20 -3.13 27.99
C ILE A 544 -11.86 -3.44 26.64
N ARG A 545 -12.01 -2.43 25.78
CA ARG A 545 -12.44 -2.58 24.38
C ARG A 545 -11.46 -1.79 23.52
N LEU A 546 -10.67 -2.53 22.73
CA LEU A 546 -9.72 -1.99 21.76
C LEU A 546 -10.35 -2.01 20.37
#